data_AF-A0A9E2MWR8-F1
#
_entry.id   AF-A0A9E2MWR8-F1
#
_cell.length_a   1.000
_cell.length_b   1.000
_cell.length_c   1.000
_cell.angle_alpha   90.00
_cell.angle_beta   90.00
_cell.angle_gamma   90.00
#
_symmetry.space_group_name_H-M   'P 1'
#
loop_
_entity.id
_entity.type
_entity.pdbx_description
1 polymer ?
#
loop_
_entity_poly.entity_id
_entity_poly.type
_entity_poly.pdbx_seq_one_letter_code
_entity_poly.pdbx_strand_id
1 'polypeptide(L)'
;MTNKSAMASVGVAVEDKPAIGPTAPLQKAPALSSPSNKIPESMTENLTEEVIGAITAIEEGPKVLKLYMEMCARCGTCATQCPVYFGSPEKKFNPVLRSDLIRSIYKRHKTASGKIFGSLVGAKDFRTADLEKWVQDSYSCTGCRRCATFCPFGIDNSVITRKIRGILDKAGLTPETMKRVVQTSLQTRNTDGAS
;
A
#
# COMPACT_ATOMS: atom_id res chain seq x y z
N MET A 1 23.55 53.43 18.90
CA MET A 1 22.42 52.84 18.15
C MET A 1 22.89 52.67 16.70
N THR A 2 22.95 51.51 16.07
CA THR A 2 22.66 50.12 16.43
C THR A 2 23.50 49.23 15.50
N ASN A 3 24.04 48.19 16.10
CA ASN A 3 24.82 47.12 15.50
C ASN A 3 23.98 46.40 14.42
N LYS A 4 24.36 46.45 13.13
CA LYS A 4 23.79 45.57 12.11
C LYS A 4 24.66 44.33 12.00
N SER A 5 24.34 43.35 12.83
CA SER A 5 24.85 41.99 12.76
C SER A 5 24.44 41.38 11.40
N ALA A 6 25.42 41.07 10.56
CA ALA A 6 25.20 40.30 9.35
C ALA A 6 24.96 38.83 9.75
N MET A 7 23.70 38.39 9.70
CA MET A 7 23.37 36.98 9.75
C MET A 7 23.87 36.31 8.46
N ALA A 8 24.99 35.61 8.54
CA ALA A 8 25.39 34.66 7.53
C ALA A 8 24.38 33.49 7.52
N SER A 9 23.49 33.48 6.53
CA SER A 9 22.66 32.31 6.24
C SER A 9 23.56 31.18 5.77
N VAL A 10 23.70 30.14 6.59
CA VAL A 10 24.29 28.86 6.20
C VAL A 10 23.32 28.22 5.19
N GLY A 11 23.52 28.51 3.91
CA GLY A 11 22.88 27.80 2.81
C GLY A 11 23.49 26.40 2.74
N VAL A 12 22.70 25.39 3.12
CA VAL A 12 23.03 24.00 2.79
C VAL A 12 22.92 23.88 1.28
N ALA A 13 24.07 23.74 0.62
CA ALA A 13 24.14 23.41 -0.80
C ALA A 13 23.44 22.06 -1.00
N VAL A 14 22.25 22.10 -1.61
CA VAL A 14 21.63 20.90 -2.17
C VAL A 14 22.44 20.60 -3.43
N GLU A 15 23.38 19.67 -3.35
CA GLU A 15 24.07 19.17 -4.52
C GLU A 15 23.01 18.63 -5.50
N ASP A 16 23.00 19.18 -6.71
CA ASP A 16 22.17 18.70 -7.81
C ASP A 16 22.50 17.23 -8.07
N LYS A 17 21.59 16.33 -7.66
CA LYS A 17 21.68 14.92 -8.01
C LYS A 17 21.78 14.82 -9.53
N PRO A 18 22.76 14.06 -10.07
CA PRO A 18 22.85 13.88 -11.51
C PRO A 18 21.54 13.32 -12.03
N ALA A 19 20.98 13.97 -13.04
CA ALA A 19 19.85 13.46 -13.80
C ALA A 19 20.29 12.13 -14.43
N ILE A 20 19.93 11.03 -13.78
CA ILE A 20 20.10 9.69 -14.34
C ILE A 20 19.23 9.69 -15.61
N GLY A 21 19.90 9.66 -16.77
CA GLY A 21 19.26 9.71 -18.08
C GLY A 21 18.19 8.62 -18.23
N PRO A 22 17.33 8.71 -19.26
CA PRO A 22 16.23 7.78 -19.44
C PRO A 22 16.80 6.37 -19.62
N THR A 23 16.75 5.56 -18.55
CA THR A 23 17.00 4.14 -18.65
C THR A 23 15.97 3.57 -19.62
N ALA A 24 16.43 2.76 -20.58
CA ALA A 24 15.58 2.10 -21.57
C ALA A 24 14.27 1.61 -20.92
N PRO A 25 13.10 1.81 -21.55
CA PRO A 25 11.84 1.41 -20.97
C PRO A 25 11.92 -0.08 -20.63
N LEU A 26 11.90 -0.39 -19.34
CA LEU A 26 11.80 -1.76 -18.87
C LEU A 26 10.58 -2.35 -19.56
N GLN A 27 10.80 -3.45 -20.28
CA GLN A 27 9.72 -4.19 -20.94
C GLN A 27 8.57 -4.31 -19.95
N LYS A 28 7.36 -3.97 -20.41
CA LYS A 28 6.14 -4.03 -19.61
C LYS A 28 6.17 -5.34 -18.84
N ALA A 29 6.25 -5.26 -17.50
CA ALA A 29 6.21 -6.45 -16.68
C ALA A 29 4.97 -7.25 -17.11
N PRO A 30 5.11 -8.55 -17.42
CA PRO A 30 3.95 -9.36 -17.79
C PRO A 30 2.90 -9.18 -16.71
N ALA A 31 1.65 -9.02 -17.11
CA ALA A 31 0.56 -8.95 -16.15
C ALA A 31 0.69 -10.17 -15.24
N LEU A 32 0.82 -9.94 -13.93
CA LEU A 32 0.73 -11.02 -12.96
C LEU A 32 -0.54 -11.79 -13.31
N SER A 33 -0.41 -13.08 -13.63
CA SER A 33 -1.57 -13.91 -13.93
C SER A 33 -2.54 -13.77 -12.77
N SER A 34 -3.73 -13.25 -13.05
CA SER A 34 -4.78 -13.11 -12.04
C SER A 34 -4.95 -14.46 -11.34
N PRO A 35 -5.13 -14.50 -10.00
CA PRO A 35 -5.37 -15.75 -9.31
C PRO A 35 -6.50 -16.49 -10.01
N SER A 36 -6.28 -17.76 -10.34
CA SER A 36 -7.19 -18.59 -11.16
C SER A 36 -8.57 -18.84 -10.54
N ASN A 37 -8.86 -18.28 -9.36
CA ASN A 37 -10.14 -18.46 -8.68
C ASN A 37 -11.02 -17.22 -8.91
N LYS A 38 -11.89 -17.29 -9.91
CA LYS A 38 -13.05 -16.38 -9.99
C LYS A 38 -13.87 -16.55 -8.71
N ILE A 39 -14.10 -15.46 -7.98
CA ILE A 39 -14.95 -15.47 -6.79
C ILE A 39 -16.39 -15.69 -7.26
N PRO A 40 -17.10 -16.74 -6.79
CA PRO A 40 -18.50 -16.96 -7.17
C PRO A 40 -19.41 -15.86 -6.60
N GLU A 41 -20.40 -15.42 -7.40
CA GLU A 41 -21.28 -14.28 -7.10
C GLU A 41 -22.05 -14.41 -5.77
N SER A 42 -22.42 -15.62 -5.35
CA SER A 42 -23.15 -15.87 -4.10
C SER A 42 -22.32 -15.66 -2.83
N MET A 43 -20.98 -15.57 -2.93
CA MET A 43 -20.11 -15.28 -1.78
C MET A 43 -19.86 -13.78 -1.58
N THR A 44 -20.41 -12.92 -2.44
CA THR A 44 -19.99 -11.51 -2.53
C THR A 44 -20.53 -10.61 -1.42
N GLU A 45 -21.77 -10.81 -0.96
CA GLU A 45 -22.36 -9.99 0.12
C GLU A 45 -21.70 -10.28 1.48
N ASN A 46 -21.58 -11.56 1.86
CA ASN A 46 -20.87 -11.98 3.08
C ASN A 46 -19.41 -11.51 3.09
N LEU A 47 -18.75 -11.54 1.94
CA LEU A 47 -17.37 -11.09 1.79
C LEU A 47 -17.24 -9.57 1.92
N THR A 48 -18.25 -8.80 1.49
CA THR A 48 -18.26 -7.34 1.63
C THR A 48 -18.23 -6.95 3.10
N GLU A 49 -19.13 -7.52 3.89
CA GLU A 49 -19.18 -7.28 5.33
C GLU A 49 -17.92 -7.77 6.05
N GLU A 50 -17.37 -8.92 5.66
CA GLU A 50 -16.12 -9.41 6.24
C GLU A 50 -14.94 -8.47 5.96
N VAL A 51 -14.81 -7.98 4.72
CA VAL A 51 -13.74 -7.06 4.32
C VAL A 51 -13.88 -5.72 5.06
N ILE A 52 -15.09 -5.16 5.10
CA ILE A 52 -15.37 -3.92 5.85
C ILE A 52 -15.09 -4.13 7.34
N GLY A 53 -15.54 -5.25 7.91
CA GLY A 53 -15.24 -5.66 9.28
C GLY A 53 -13.72 -5.71 9.55
N ALA A 54 -12.96 -6.32 8.65
CA ALA A 54 -11.52 -6.45 8.79
C ALA A 54 -10.77 -5.11 8.69
N ILE A 55 -11.25 -4.17 7.87
CA ILE A 55 -10.71 -2.80 7.76
C ILE A 55 -11.08 -1.98 8.98
N THR A 56 -12.32 -2.08 9.44
CA THR A 56 -12.82 -1.32 10.60
C THR A 56 -12.19 -1.78 11.91
N ALA A 57 -11.80 -3.06 12.01
CA ALA A 57 -11.02 -3.62 13.11
C ALA A 57 -9.60 -3.03 13.25
N ILE A 58 -9.14 -2.18 12.32
CA ILE A 58 -7.90 -1.41 12.49
C ILE A 58 -7.96 -0.51 13.74
N GLU A 59 -9.15 -0.05 14.15
CA GLU A 59 -9.36 0.75 15.36
C GLU A 59 -8.93 0.04 16.65
N GLU A 60 -9.14 -1.28 16.69
CA GLU A 60 -8.84 -2.13 17.85
C GLU A 60 -7.41 -2.67 17.81
N GLY A 61 -6.71 -2.47 16.69
CA GLY A 61 -5.36 -2.94 16.46
C GLY A 61 -4.27 -2.00 17.00
N PRO A 62 -3.02 -2.20 16.54
CA PRO A 62 -1.90 -1.32 16.92
C PRO A 62 -2.17 0.13 16.54
N LYS A 63 -2.04 1.06 17.51
CA LYS A 63 -2.27 2.51 17.34
C LYS A 63 -1.56 3.09 16.11
N VAL A 64 -0.37 2.58 15.79
CA VAL A 64 0.42 3.02 14.64
C VAL A 64 -0.31 2.81 13.30
N LEU A 65 -1.06 1.72 13.14
CA LEU A 65 -1.80 1.43 11.90
C LEU A 65 -2.98 2.40 11.72
N LYS A 66 -3.66 2.75 12.81
CA LYS A 66 -4.68 3.81 12.82
C LYS A 66 -4.09 5.14 12.36
N LEU A 67 -2.95 5.56 12.94
CA LEU A 67 -2.28 6.81 12.55
C LEU A 67 -1.92 6.83 11.06
N TYR A 68 -1.45 5.71 10.50
CA TYR A 68 -1.15 5.60 9.07
C TYR A 68 -2.38 5.79 8.15
N MET A 69 -3.58 5.48 8.63
CA MET A 69 -4.83 5.70 7.88
C MET A 69 -5.20 7.19 7.87
N GLU A 70 -4.94 7.92 8.96
CA GLU A 70 -5.41 9.29 9.13
C GLU A 70 -4.39 10.35 8.68
N MET A 71 -3.10 10.13 8.90
CA MET A 71 -2.07 11.17 8.77
C MET A 71 -1.52 11.38 7.35
N CYS A 72 -1.90 10.53 6.39
CA CYS A 72 -1.32 10.59 5.04
C CYS A 72 -1.75 11.85 4.29
N ALA A 73 -0.83 12.80 4.13
CA ALA A 73 -1.03 14.02 3.34
C ALA A 73 -0.92 13.83 1.81
N ARG A 74 -0.77 12.59 1.33
CA ARG A 74 -0.59 12.25 -0.10
C ARG A 74 0.54 13.03 -0.82
N CYS A 75 1.61 13.39 -0.10
CA CYS A 75 2.74 14.14 -0.67
C CYS A 75 3.57 13.38 -1.73
N GLY A 76 3.48 12.05 -1.79
CA GLY A 76 4.15 11.25 -2.81
C GLY A 76 5.63 10.94 -2.58
N THR A 77 6.27 11.41 -1.49
CA THR A 77 7.69 11.14 -1.19
C THR A 77 8.01 9.65 -1.14
N CYS A 78 7.09 8.82 -0.66
CA CYS A 78 7.27 7.37 -0.66
C CYS A 78 7.29 6.75 -2.07
N ALA A 79 6.62 7.37 -3.05
CA ALA A 79 6.61 6.92 -4.44
C ALA A 79 7.97 7.18 -5.10
N THR A 80 8.59 8.34 -4.85
CA THR A 80 9.90 8.69 -5.44
C THR A 80 11.02 7.74 -5.01
N GLN A 81 10.86 7.05 -3.88
CA GLN A 81 11.85 6.11 -3.32
C GLN A 81 11.49 4.64 -3.54
N CYS A 82 10.32 4.36 -4.11
CA CYS A 82 9.85 3.00 -4.31
C CYS A 82 10.50 2.38 -5.55
N PRO A 83 11.24 1.26 -5.42
CA PRO A 83 11.91 0.64 -6.57
C PRO A 83 10.92 0.10 -7.61
N VAL A 84 9.75 -0.38 -7.18
CA VAL A 84 8.72 -0.88 -8.10
C VAL A 84 8.11 0.25 -8.92
N TYR A 85 7.79 1.38 -8.27
CA TYR A 85 7.26 2.55 -8.95
C TYR A 85 8.31 3.24 -9.83
N PHE A 86 9.58 3.22 -9.41
CA PHE A 86 10.68 3.70 -10.24
C PHE A 86 10.86 2.86 -11.52
N GLY A 87 10.78 1.53 -11.40
CA GLY A 87 10.90 0.63 -12.56
C GLY A 87 9.69 0.69 -13.49
N SER A 88 8.48 0.88 -12.95
CA SER A 88 7.28 1.14 -13.75
C SER A 88 6.39 2.18 -13.05
N PRO A 89 6.31 3.42 -13.56
CA PRO A 89 5.56 4.50 -12.93
C PRO A 89 4.03 4.44 -13.17
N GLU A 90 3.44 3.25 -13.07
CA GLU A 90 1.99 3.06 -13.19
C GLU A 90 1.26 3.33 -11.86
N LYS A 91 -0.01 3.75 -11.93
CA LYS A 91 -0.83 4.05 -10.73
C LYS A 91 -0.94 2.87 -9.75
N LYS A 92 -0.98 1.64 -10.25
CA LYS A 92 -1.01 0.38 -9.44
C LYS A 92 0.26 0.17 -8.60
N PHE A 93 1.38 0.74 -9.04
CA PHE A 93 2.67 0.61 -8.36
C PHE A 93 2.91 1.72 -7.33
N ASN A 94 2.18 2.84 -7.42
CA ASN A 94 2.32 3.98 -6.50
C ASN A 94 1.93 3.59 -5.06
N PRO A 95 2.84 3.75 -4.07
CA PRO A 95 2.57 3.38 -2.68
C PRO A 95 1.41 4.13 -2.02
N VAL A 96 1.20 5.40 -2.36
CA VAL A 96 0.09 6.21 -1.80
C VAL A 96 -1.24 5.64 -2.27
N LEU A 97 -1.37 5.40 -3.58
CA LEU A 97 -2.60 4.91 -4.20
C LEU A 97 -2.93 3.47 -3.80
N ARG A 98 -1.91 2.62 -3.62
CA ARG A 98 -2.07 1.28 -3.07
C ARG A 98 -2.64 1.30 -1.66
N SER A 99 -2.09 2.14 -0.79
CA SER A 99 -2.60 2.27 0.59
C SER A 99 -3.98 2.93 0.64
N ASP A 100 -4.33 3.74 -0.37
CA ASP A 100 -5.65 4.34 -0.51
C ASP A 100 -6.76 3.32 -0.80
N LEU A 101 -6.43 2.10 -1.23
CA LEU A 101 -7.38 1.00 -1.37
C LEU A 101 -8.16 0.77 -0.07
N ILE A 102 -7.45 0.62 1.07
CA ILE A 102 -8.12 0.47 2.37
C ILE A 102 -8.39 1.82 3.05
N ARG A 103 -7.55 2.84 2.84
CA ARG A 103 -7.71 4.14 3.52
C ARG A 103 -9.02 4.83 3.14
N SER A 104 -9.45 4.72 1.88
CA SER A 104 -10.70 5.32 1.41
C SER A 104 -11.94 4.69 2.07
N ILE A 105 -11.94 3.36 2.23
CA ILE A 105 -12.99 2.61 2.92
C ILE A 105 -12.93 2.87 4.43
N TYR A 106 -11.73 2.85 5.02
CA TYR A 106 -11.54 3.20 6.42
C TYR A 106 -12.10 4.60 6.72
N LYS A 107 -11.79 5.58 5.88
CA LYS A 107 -12.29 6.95 5.99
C LYS A 107 -13.82 6.97 5.96
N ARG A 108 -14.44 6.24 5.02
CA ARG A 108 -15.90 6.12 4.87
C ARG A 108 -16.60 5.68 6.16
N HIS A 109 -16.04 4.69 6.87
CA HIS A 109 -16.68 4.08 8.03
C HIS A 109 -16.23 4.63 9.38
N LYS A 110 -15.00 5.16 9.50
CA LYS A 110 -14.41 5.53 10.81
C LYS A 110 -14.19 7.01 11.03
N THR A 111 -14.08 7.83 9.98
CA THR A 111 -13.87 9.27 10.17
C THR A 111 -15.18 10.05 10.04
N ALA A 112 -15.38 11.07 10.89
CA ALA A 112 -16.54 11.95 10.77
C ALA A 112 -16.59 12.65 9.40
N SER A 113 -15.43 13.12 8.92
CA SER A 113 -15.33 13.76 7.61
C SER A 113 -15.68 12.81 6.45
N GLY A 114 -15.29 11.53 6.53
CA GLY A 114 -15.67 10.53 5.53
C GLY A 114 -17.16 10.15 5.55
N LYS A 115 -17.81 10.20 6.71
CA LYS A 115 -19.27 9.97 6.82
C LYS A 115 -20.08 11.14 6.26
N ILE A 116 -19.65 12.37 6.53
CA ILE A 116 -20.36 13.60 6.15
C ILE A 116 -20.08 13.99 4.70
N PHE A 117 -18.80 14.07 4.31
CA PHE A 117 -18.39 14.59 3.00
C PHE A 117 -18.18 13.49 1.95
N GLY A 118 -18.18 12.21 2.36
CA GLY A 118 -18.14 11.06 1.45
C GLY A 118 -17.00 11.15 0.40
N SER A 119 -17.39 11.12 -0.87
CA SER A 119 -16.45 11.14 -2.01
C SER A 119 -15.59 12.40 -2.08
N LEU A 120 -16.05 13.54 -1.54
CA LEU A 120 -15.31 14.80 -1.56
C LEU A 120 -13.97 14.71 -0.80
N VAL A 121 -13.92 13.91 0.27
CA VAL A 121 -12.70 13.65 1.04
C VAL A 121 -11.97 12.38 0.60
N GLY A 122 -12.37 11.81 -0.54
CA GLY A 122 -11.83 10.57 -1.10
C GLY A 122 -12.28 9.31 -0.35
N ALA A 123 -13.37 9.36 0.42
CA ALA A 123 -13.98 8.17 0.99
C ALA A 123 -14.77 7.42 -0.09
N LYS A 124 -14.69 6.09 -0.09
CA LYS A 124 -15.34 5.23 -1.08
C LYS A 124 -15.96 4.03 -0.38
N ASP A 125 -17.10 3.58 -0.88
CA ASP A 125 -17.68 2.30 -0.48
C ASP A 125 -16.91 1.15 -1.13
N PHE A 126 -16.79 0.03 -0.41
CA PHE A 126 -16.11 -1.15 -0.92
C PHE A 126 -16.97 -1.86 -1.97
N ARG A 127 -16.33 -2.37 -3.03
CA ARG A 127 -16.96 -3.22 -4.04
C ARG A 127 -16.14 -4.48 -4.22
N THR A 128 -16.79 -5.64 -4.24
CA THR A 128 -16.12 -6.94 -4.46
C THR A 128 -15.37 -7.01 -5.78
N ALA A 129 -15.87 -6.32 -6.82
CA ALA A 129 -15.18 -6.18 -8.10
C ALA A 129 -13.78 -5.54 -7.99
N ASP A 130 -13.49 -4.78 -6.92
CA ASP A 130 -12.18 -4.19 -6.70
C ASP A 130 -11.15 -5.21 -6.16
N LEU A 131 -11.56 -6.40 -5.72
CA LEU A 131 -10.65 -7.39 -5.11
C LEU A 131 -9.55 -7.86 -6.08
N GLU A 132 -9.86 -8.01 -7.37
CA GLU A 132 -8.83 -8.35 -8.36
C GLU A 132 -7.75 -7.26 -8.43
N LYS A 133 -8.18 -5.99 -8.42
CA LYS A 133 -7.26 -4.85 -8.36
C LYS A 133 -6.45 -4.86 -7.06
N TRP A 134 -7.05 -5.22 -5.93
CA TRP A 134 -6.34 -5.30 -4.65
C TRP A 134 -5.25 -6.36 -4.67
N VAL A 135 -5.50 -7.52 -5.27
CA VAL A 135 -4.48 -8.55 -5.47
C VAL A 135 -3.31 -7.97 -6.27
N GLN A 136 -3.60 -7.43 -7.46
CA GLN A 136 -2.57 -6.89 -8.35
C GLN A 136 -1.73 -5.81 -7.66
N ASP A 137 -2.38 -4.80 -7.07
CA ASP A 137 -1.70 -3.69 -6.43
C ASP A 137 -0.92 -4.14 -5.19
N SER A 138 -1.52 -4.95 -4.31
CA SER A 138 -0.91 -5.31 -3.04
C SER A 138 0.26 -6.28 -3.21
N TYR A 139 0.15 -7.28 -4.09
CA TYR A 139 1.22 -8.25 -4.33
C TYR A 139 2.37 -7.71 -5.18
N SER A 140 2.18 -6.57 -5.86
CA SER A 140 3.27 -5.84 -6.50
C SER A 140 4.26 -5.18 -5.54
N CYS A 141 3.90 -5.02 -4.26
CA CYS A 141 4.80 -4.44 -3.25
C CYS A 141 5.87 -5.45 -2.81
N THR A 142 7.15 -5.09 -2.85
CA THR A 142 8.22 -5.98 -2.35
C THR A 142 8.32 -6.01 -0.83
N GLY A 143 7.64 -5.11 -0.12
CA GLY A 143 7.76 -5.01 1.34
C GLY A 143 9.10 -4.45 1.83
N CYS A 144 9.88 -3.79 0.96
CA CYS A 144 11.22 -3.25 1.27
C CYS A 144 11.27 -2.09 2.28
N ARG A 145 10.11 -1.59 2.74
CA ARG A 145 9.99 -0.54 3.77
C ARG A 145 10.67 0.82 3.49
N ARG A 146 11.26 1.08 2.32
CA ARG A 146 11.77 2.44 1.96
C ARG A 146 10.73 3.53 2.16
N CYS A 147 9.46 3.22 1.89
CA CYS A 147 8.36 4.14 2.15
C CYS A 147 8.26 4.61 3.62
N ALA A 148 8.61 3.78 4.60
CA ALA A 148 8.64 4.14 6.02
C ALA A 148 9.82 5.07 6.32
N THR A 149 10.99 4.76 5.78
CA THR A 149 12.24 5.53 5.99
C THR A 149 12.14 6.95 5.44
N PHE A 150 11.52 7.12 4.27
CA PHE A 150 11.49 8.41 3.57
C PHE A 150 10.18 9.19 3.70
N CYS A 151 9.17 8.63 4.38
CA CYS A 151 7.95 9.38 4.62
C CYS A 151 8.21 10.44 5.71
N PRO A 152 7.92 11.73 5.49
CA PRO A 152 8.09 12.76 6.52
C PRO A 152 7.15 12.55 7.73
N PHE A 153 6.09 11.76 7.55
CA PHE A 153 5.14 11.37 8.57
C PHE A 153 5.43 9.98 9.18
N GLY A 154 6.51 9.30 8.76
CA GLY A 154 6.85 7.95 9.22
C GLY A 154 5.89 6.85 8.76
N ILE A 155 5.05 7.10 7.74
CA ILE A 155 4.04 6.13 7.28
C ILE A 155 4.70 4.95 6.58
N ASP A 156 4.49 3.78 7.16
CA ASP A 156 4.94 2.52 6.59
C ASP A 156 3.85 1.85 5.74
N ASN A 157 3.90 2.11 4.43
CA ASN A 157 2.99 1.51 3.47
C ASN A 157 3.15 -0.02 3.36
N SER A 158 4.26 -0.61 3.83
CA SER A 158 4.42 -2.07 3.84
C SER A 158 3.52 -2.74 4.88
N VAL A 159 3.31 -2.11 6.04
CA VAL A 159 2.39 -2.61 7.08
C VAL A 159 0.95 -2.53 6.60
N ILE A 160 0.59 -1.42 5.95
CA ILE A 160 -0.71 -1.27 5.28
C ILE A 160 -0.90 -2.37 4.24
N THR A 161 0.12 -2.62 3.42
CA THR A 161 0.08 -3.67 2.40
C THR A 161 -0.06 -5.07 3.02
N ARG A 162 0.61 -5.35 4.14
CA ARG A 162 0.44 -6.63 4.88
C ARG A 162 -0.99 -6.81 5.38
N LYS A 163 -1.63 -5.74 5.87
CA LYS A 163 -3.04 -5.78 6.25
C LYS A 163 -3.94 -6.09 5.05
N ILE A 164 -3.70 -5.47 3.89
CA ILE A 164 -4.41 -5.77 2.64
C ILE A 164 -4.24 -7.26 2.28
N ARG A 165 -3.01 -7.77 2.28
CA ARG A 165 -2.74 -9.18 1.97
C ARG A 165 -3.40 -10.13 2.95
N GLY A 166 -3.44 -9.81 4.25
CA GLY A 166 -4.16 -10.62 5.25
C GLY A 166 -5.67 -10.66 5.01
N ILE A 167 -6.27 -9.56 4.52
CA ILE A 167 -7.67 -9.54 4.11
C ILE A 167 -7.87 -10.43 2.87
N LEU A 168 -6.99 -10.30 1.88
CA LEU A 168 -7.06 -11.12 0.66
C LEU A 168 -6.82 -12.61 0.93
N ASP A 169 -5.98 -12.94 1.90
CA ASP A 169 -5.70 -14.32 2.31
C ASP A 169 -6.92 -14.98 2.93
N LYS A 170 -7.61 -14.30 3.84
CA LYS A 170 -8.91 -14.74 4.37
C LYS A 170 -9.97 -14.91 3.28
N ALA A 171 -9.95 -14.04 2.26
CA ALA A 171 -10.80 -14.15 1.09
C ALA A 171 -10.37 -15.26 0.10
N GLY A 172 -9.30 -16.01 0.37
CA GLY A 172 -8.80 -17.09 -0.49
C GLY A 172 -8.07 -16.61 -1.76
N LEU A 173 -7.74 -15.32 -1.85
CA LEU A 173 -7.19 -14.63 -3.02
C LEU A 173 -5.65 -14.52 -3.01
N THR A 174 -4.98 -15.24 -2.12
CA THR A 174 -3.52 -15.34 -2.13
C THR A 174 -3.03 -15.97 -3.44
N PRO A 175 -2.01 -15.40 -4.12
CA PRO A 175 -1.44 -15.98 -5.33
C PRO A 175 -0.97 -17.41 -5.10
N GLU A 176 -1.18 -18.27 -6.08
CA GLU A 176 -0.90 -19.71 -5.98
C GLU A 176 0.56 -20.01 -5.64
N THR A 177 1.49 -19.25 -6.23
CA THR A 177 2.92 -19.37 -5.94
C THR A 177 3.23 -19.15 -4.46
N MET A 178 2.52 -18.22 -3.79
CA MET A 178 2.69 -17.96 -2.37
C MET A 178 2.01 -19.03 -1.51
N LYS A 179 0.84 -19.54 -1.92
CA LYS A 179 0.17 -20.67 -1.26
C LYS A 179 1.06 -21.91 -1.23
N ARG A 180 1.74 -22.22 -2.34
CA ARG A 180 2.68 -23.36 -2.42
C ARG A 180 3.83 -23.22 -1.43
N VAL A 181 4.43 -22.03 -1.30
CA VAL A 181 5.51 -21.80 -0.33
C VAL A 181 5.05 -22.04 1.11
N VAL A 182 3.84 -21.58 1.46
CA VAL A 182 3.26 -21.85 2.79
C VAL A 182 3.06 -23.36 3.00
N GLN A 183 2.50 -24.06 2.01
CA GLN A 183 2.29 -25.50 2.09
C GLN A 183 3.60 -26.28 2.25
N THR A 184 4.62 -25.95 1.46
CA THR A 184 5.95 -26.54 1.58
C THR A 184 6.53 -26.28 2.97
N SER A 185 6.41 -25.06 3.50
CA SER A 185 6.87 -24.73 4.85
C SER A 185 6.16 -25.50 5.95
N LEU A 186 4.86 -25.78 5.81
CA LEU A 186 4.13 -26.58 6.79
C LEU A 186 4.53 -28.05 6.75
N GLN A 187 4.86 -28.58 5.57
CA GLN A 187 5.25 -29.98 5.37
C GLN A 187 6.71 -30.25 5.75
N THR A 188 7.63 -29.41 5.26
CA THR A 188 9.08 -29.63 5.32
C THR A 188 9.79 -28.79 6.38
N ARG A 189 9.07 -27.83 6.99
CA ARG A 189 9.62 -26.82 7.92
C ARG A 189 10.62 -25.84 7.28
N ASN A 190 10.69 -25.77 5.95
CA ASN A 190 11.47 -24.79 5.19
C ASN A 190 10.66 -24.29 3.96
N THR A 191 11.05 -23.15 3.38
CA THR A 191 10.29 -22.52 2.28
C THR A 191 10.64 -23.04 0.90
N ASP A 192 11.80 -23.67 0.76
CA ASP A 192 12.38 -24.15 -0.50
C ASP A 192 12.13 -25.65 -0.75
N GLY A 193 11.63 -26.38 0.25
CA GLY A 193 11.43 -27.82 0.23
C GLY A 193 12.71 -28.62 0.48
N ALA A 194 13.81 -27.98 0.89
CA ALA A 194 15.09 -28.63 1.16
C ALA A 194 15.10 -29.23 2.57
N SER A 195 14.42 -30.35 2.74
CA SER A 195 14.42 -31.17 3.96
C SER A 195 15.20 -32.47 3.76
#